data_AF-A0A6P1E3G4-F1
#
_entry.id   AF-A0A6P1E3G4-F1
#
_cell.length_a   1.000
_cell.length_b   1.000
_cell.length_c   1.000
_cell.angle_alpha   90.00
_cell.angle_beta   90.00
_cell.angle_gamma   90.00
#
_symmetry.space_group_name_H-M   'P 1'
#
loop_
_entity.id
_entity.type
_entity.pdbx_description
1 polymer ?
#
loop_
_entity_poly.entity_id
_entity_poly.type
_entity_poly.pdbx_seq_one_letter_code
_entity_poly.pdbx_strand_id
1 'polypeptide(L)'
;MIMRKPRTFWRTDVARVPATERRLALYALQLLDGAPEVKRRLSDRDFLGALWQLLHPVMHPQMVATFLGQPDDLDEDEEVLLDDWDEESTQPIDDRQLRERLRSRFGAIPPVVLKRVAKADGGATLSSTVALLGEQLALDAPTLRVLDFLDQHILSDALRILLRECARGPARVNLPRLAALLGLAPERLRETLGRGAPLRTLGLARYEDDQSDLEDFVQPSDLLRGVLDAAPADGETLLEMLIEPAAEATWRVTDFPHLNRETAQLSEVLGEAARTAAVGVNALFHGAPGTGKTELARAIAADSGLRAYQVRSADADAGGLDREGRLSAYLLAQRLLARRRDALLIFDEVEDVFDRDDSLLALLRGGAVTGRQKGWMNRILEENRVPAIWIANRTDGMDPAFLRRFLLPVQNS
;
A
#
# COMPACT_ATOMS: atom_id res chain seq x y z
N MET A 1 -33.72 -7.28 -40.81
CA MET A 1 -33.04 -8.23 -39.91
C MET A 1 -33.50 -7.89 -38.49
N ILE A 2 -34.38 -8.71 -37.89
CA ILE A 2 -35.03 -8.39 -36.61
C ILE A 2 -33.99 -8.45 -35.50
N MET A 3 -33.46 -7.30 -35.08
CA MET A 3 -32.61 -7.21 -33.90
C MET A 3 -33.44 -7.59 -32.67
N ARG A 4 -33.18 -8.77 -32.12
CA ARG A 4 -33.81 -9.24 -30.87
C ARG A 4 -33.49 -8.24 -29.76
N LYS A 5 -34.53 -7.61 -29.20
CA LYS A 5 -34.45 -6.75 -27.99
C LYS A 5 -33.54 -7.37 -26.93
N PRO A 6 -32.58 -6.63 -26.35
CA PRO A 6 -31.85 -7.09 -25.17
C PRO A 6 -32.84 -7.25 -24.01
N ARG A 7 -33.09 -8.49 -23.58
CA ARG A 7 -34.08 -8.79 -22.52
C ARG A 7 -33.59 -8.46 -21.10
N THR A 8 -32.36 -7.97 -20.95
CA THR A 8 -31.72 -7.80 -19.63
C THR A 8 -31.08 -6.43 -19.50
N PHE A 9 -31.31 -5.78 -18.36
CA PHE A 9 -30.68 -4.51 -17.97
C PHE A 9 -29.13 -4.60 -17.90
N TRP A 10 -28.60 -5.82 -17.78
CA TRP A 10 -27.17 -6.11 -17.63
C TRP A 10 -26.56 -6.66 -18.91
N ARG A 11 -25.32 -6.26 -19.23
CA ARG A 11 -24.55 -6.76 -20.38
C ARG A 11 -24.31 -8.26 -20.30
N THR A 12 -24.36 -8.93 -21.43
CA THR A 12 -23.92 -10.33 -21.56
C THR A 12 -22.46 -10.43 -21.99
N ASP A 13 -21.94 -9.40 -22.66
CA ASP A 13 -20.60 -9.26 -23.24
C ASP A 13 -19.64 -8.48 -22.31
N VAL A 14 -19.74 -8.67 -21.00
CA VAL A 14 -18.94 -7.90 -20.01
C VAL A 14 -17.42 -7.97 -20.21
N ALA A 15 -16.91 -8.97 -20.95
CA ALA A 15 -15.49 -9.05 -21.31
C ALA A 15 -15.00 -7.89 -22.20
N ARG A 16 -15.91 -7.16 -22.86
CA ARG A 16 -15.60 -5.96 -23.64
C ARG A 16 -15.47 -4.68 -22.81
N VAL A 17 -15.94 -4.69 -21.56
CA VAL A 17 -15.79 -3.56 -20.63
C VAL A 17 -14.32 -3.45 -20.24
N PRO A 18 -13.70 -2.25 -20.20
CA PRO A 18 -12.34 -2.05 -19.71
C PRO A 18 -12.04 -2.75 -18.38
N ALA A 19 -10.81 -3.24 -18.19
CA ALA A 19 -10.46 -4.06 -17.01
C ALA A 19 -10.70 -3.32 -15.68
N THR A 20 -10.34 -2.04 -15.61
CA THR A 20 -10.55 -1.17 -14.45
C THR A 20 -12.04 -1.04 -14.11
N GLU A 21 -12.87 -0.68 -15.08
CA GLU A 21 -14.32 -0.56 -14.90
C GLU A 21 -14.97 -1.88 -14.49
N ARG A 22 -14.51 -3.01 -15.03
CA ARG A 22 -14.97 -4.34 -14.59
C ARG A 22 -14.63 -4.60 -13.12
N ARG A 23 -13.43 -4.25 -12.67
CA ARG A 23 -12.99 -4.44 -11.27
C ARG A 23 -13.79 -3.55 -10.32
N LEU A 24 -14.01 -2.29 -10.68
CA LEU A 24 -14.83 -1.35 -9.92
C LEU A 24 -16.29 -1.82 -9.80
N ALA A 25 -16.89 -2.27 -10.91
CA ALA A 25 -18.21 -2.89 -10.90
C ALA A 25 -18.23 -4.16 -10.05
N LEU A 26 -17.18 -4.97 -10.11
CA LEU A 26 -17.04 -6.20 -9.33
C LEU A 26 -17.02 -5.90 -7.83
N TYR A 27 -16.26 -4.91 -7.37
CA TYR A 27 -16.24 -4.49 -5.96
C TYR A 27 -17.64 -4.10 -5.46
N ALA A 28 -18.38 -3.29 -6.23
CA ALA A 28 -19.76 -2.92 -5.90
C ALA A 28 -20.71 -4.13 -5.82
N LEU A 29 -20.64 -5.03 -6.82
CA LEU A 29 -21.47 -6.24 -6.85
C LEU A 29 -21.15 -7.19 -5.70
N GLN A 30 -19.87 -7.40 -5.39
CA GLN A 30 -19.41 -8.26 -4.32
C GLN A 30 -19.79 -7.71 -2.94
N LEU A 31 -19.69 -6.40 -2.73
CA LEU A 31 -20.13 -5.75 -1.50
C LEU A 31 -21.64 -5.92 -1.29
N LEU A 32 -22.46 -5.69 -2.32
CA LEU A 32 -23.92 -5.85 -2.23
C LEU A 32 -24.36 -7.31 -1.98
N ASP A 33 -23.60 -8.29 -2.48
CA ASP A 33 -23.88 -9.72 -2.30
C ASP A 33 -23.40 -10.24 -0.93
N GLY A 34 -22.17 -9.93 -0.55
CA GLY A 34 -21.52 -10.45 0.66
C GLY A 34 -21.78 -9.64 1.94
N ALA A 35 -22.28 -8.40 1.83
CA ALA A 35 -22.69 -7.56 2.96
C ALA A 35 -24.13 -7.02 2.75
N PRO A 36 -25.15 -7.89 2.81
CA PRO A 36 -26.53 -7.52 2.46
C PRO A 36 -27.12 -6.40 3.33
N GLU A 37 -26.57 -6.16 4.53
CA GLU A 37 -26.97 -5.03 5.37
C GLU A 37 -26.67 -3.67 4.73
N VAL A 38 -25.67 -3.59 3.84
CA VAL A 38 -25.32 -2.37 3.09
C VAL A 38 -26.45 -1.97 2.14
N LYS A 39 -27.30 -2.90 1.69
CA LYS A 39 -28.47 -2.58 0.84
C LYS A 39 -29.45 -1.60 1.50
N ARG A 40 -29.42 -1.45 2.83
CA ARG A 40 -30.19 -0.40 3.53
C ARG A 40 -29.80 1.02 3.08
N ARG A 41 -28.55 1.21 2.62
CA ARG A 41 -28.02 2.46 2.08
C ARG A 41 -28.51 2.76 0.66
N LEU A 42 -29.23 1.87 -0.02
CA LEU A 42 -29.84 2.17 -1.34
C LEU A 42 -30.89 3.30 -1.30
N SER A 43 -31.29 3.75 -0.11
CA SER A 43 -32.16 4.93 0.05
C SER A 43 -31.36 6.24 0.17
N ASP A 44 -30.05 6.14 0.38
CA ASP A 44 -29.11 7.25 0.44
C ASP A 44 -28.74 7.68 -0.98
N ARG A 45 -28.74 8.99 -1.24
CA ARG A 45 -28.54 9.55 -2.58
C ARG A 45 -27.11 9.31 -3.07
N ASP A 46 -26.12 9.52 -2.20
CA ASP A 46 -24.71 9.48 -2.56
C ASP A 46 -24.26 8.04 -2.74
N PHE A 47 -24.72 7.14 -1.87
CA PHE A 47 -24.51 5.69 -2.02
C PHE A 47 -25.11 5.16 -3.34
N LEU A 48 -26.35 5.57 -3.66
CA LEU A 48 -27.01 5.14 -4.89
C LEU A 48 -26.34 5.71 -6.14
N GLY A 49 -25.85 6.96 -6.07
CA GLY A 49 -25.10 7.62 -7.15
C GLY A 49 -23.76 6.95 -7.42
N ALA A 50 -23.01 6.63 -6.37
CA ALA A 50 -21.78 5.86 -6.48
C ALA A 50 -22.02 4.49 -7.13
N LEU A 51 -23.06 3.76 -6.72
CA LEU A 51 -23.43 2.49 -7.36
C LEU A 51 -23.81 2.65 -8.82
N TRP A 52 -24.53 3.72 -9.18
CA TRP A 52 -24.87 4.01 -10.57
C TRP A 52 -23.59 4.14 -11.40
N GLN A 53 -22.65 4.98 -10.97
CA GLN A 53 -21.39 5.21 -11.68
C GLN A 53 -20.56 3.92 -11.82
N LEU A 54 -20.42 3.16 -10.73
CA LEU A 54 -19.61 1.93 -10.72
C LEU A 54 -20.23 0.79 -11.56
N LEU A 55 -21.56 0.71 -11.61
CA LEU A 55 -22.25 -0.37 -12.31
C LEU A 55 -22.62 -0.01 -13.75
N HIS A 56 -22.64 1.27 -14.12
CA HIS A 56 -23.04 1.72 -15.45
C HIS A 56 -22.31 0.98 -16.60
N PRO A 57 -20.97 0.77 -16.55
CA PRO A 57 -20.25 0.08 -17.62
C PRO A 57 -20.71 -1.36 -17.88
N VAL A 58 -21.26 -2.04 -16.86
CA VAL A 58 -21.77 -3.41 -16.96
C VAL A 58 -23.29 -3.48 -17.24
N MET A 59 -23.95 -2.34 -17.39
CA MET A 59 -25.34 -2.22 -17.84
C MET A 59 -25.44 -2.17 -19.36
N HIS A 60 -26.54 -2.68 -19.90
CA HIS A 60 -26.75 -2.69 -21.34
C HIS A 60 -27.07 -1.26 -21.84
N PRO A 61 -26.30 -0.66 -22.77
CA PRO A 61 -26.45 0.75 -23.16
C PRO A 61 -27.88 1.14 -23.58
N GLN A 62 -28.50 0.35 -24.47
CA GLN A 62 -29.89 0.59 -24.87
C GLN A 62 -30.89 0.53 -23.71
N MET A 63 -30.65 -0.35 -22.72
CA MET A 63 -31.54 -0.46 -21.56
C MET A 63 -31.35 0.71 -20.59
N VAL A 64 -30.14 1.28 -20.53
CA VAL A 64 -29.85 2.51 -19.81
C VAL A 64 -30.53 3.69 -20.50
N ALA A 65 -30.43 3.82 -21.82
CA ALA A 65 -31.12 4.87 -22.57
C ALA A 65 -32.64 4.82 -22.35
N THR A 66 -33.26 3.64 -22.47
CA THR A 66 -34.69 3.44 -22.13
C THR A 66 -34.98 3.67 -20.63
N PHE A 67 -33.98 3.50 -19.77
CA PHE A 67 -34.17 3.76 -18.35
C PHE A 67 -34.27 5.27 -18.07
N LEU A 68 -33.40 6.06 -18.71
CA LEU A 68 -33.25 7.50 -18.56
C LEU A 68 -34.32 8.31 -19.34
N GLY A 69 -34.69 7.87 -20.55
CA GLY A 69 -35.66 8.55 -21.42
C GLY A 69 -37.08 7.98 -21.36
N GLN A 70 -38.08 8.83 -21.55
CA GLN A 70 -39.43 8.43 -21.95
C GLN A 70 -39.43 7.93 -23.42
N PRO A 71 -40.39 7.08 -23.84
CA PRO A 71 -40.22 6.13 -24.94
C PRO A 71 -40.13 6.65 -26.38
N ASP A 72 -40.18 7.95 -26.67
CA ASP A 72 -40.60 8.43 -28.01
C ASP A 72 -39.57 9.17 -28.88
N ASP A 73 -38.31 9.39 -28.46
CA ASP A 73 -37.30 10.11 -29.28
C ASP A 73 -36.00 9.30 -29.52
N LEU A 74 -36.12 8.01 -29.85
CA LEU A 74 -34.97 7.26 -30.37
C LEU A 74 -35.23 6.93 -31.84
N ASP A 75 -34.95 7.89 -32.72
CA ASP A 75 -34.79 7.64 -34.15
C ASP A 75 -33.63 6.66 -34.36
N GLU A 76 -33.86 5.65 -35.21
CA GLU A 76 -32.99 4.47 -35.38
C GLU A 76 -31.61 4.76 -36.00
N ASP A 77 -31.27 6.02 -36.30
CA ASP A 77 -30.08 6.41 -37.08
C ASP A 77 -29.03 7.23 -36.30
N GLU A 78 -29.23 7.51 -35.01
CA GLU A 78 -28.23 8.24 -34.22
C GLU A 78 -27.33 7.31 -33.39
N GLU A 79 -26.18 6.95 -33.98
CA GLU A 79 -24.97 6.62 -33.22
C GLU A 79 -24.52 7.88 -32.45
N VAL A 80 -25.22 8.22 -31.37
CA VAL A 80 -24.70 9.20 -30.40
C VAL A 80 -23.52 8.53 -29.72
N LEU A 81 -22.32 8.92 -30.16
CA LEU A 81 -21.06 8.70 -29.47
C LEU A 81 -21.23 9.18 -28.02
N LEU A 82 -21.11 8.23 -27.09
CA LEU A 82 -21.13 8.42 -25.63
C LEU A 82 -19.91 9.20 -25.11
N ASP A 83 -19.25 10.00 -25.95
CA ASP A 83 -17.99 10.68 -25.61
C ASP A 83 -18.18 12.15 -25.18
N ASP A 84 -19.35 12.77 -25.43
CA ASP A 84 -19.64 14.19 -25.08
C ASP A 84 -20.68 14.35 -23.96
N TRP A 85 -20.60 13.55 -22.89
CA TRP A 85 -21.39 13.82 -21.67
C TRP A 85 -20.74 14.94 -20.85
N ASP A 86 -20.96 16.18 -21.29
CA ASP A 86 -20.60 17.41 -20.57
C ASP A 86 -21.33 17.50 -19.20
N GLU A 87 -20.60 18.09 -18.25
CA GLU A 87 -20.75 18.11 -16.78
C GLU A 87 -22.04 18.70 -16.18
N GLU A 88 -23.10 18.96 -16.96
CA GLU A 88 -24.39 19.51 -16.47
C GLU A 88 -25.60 18.59 -16.68
N SER A 89 -25.34 17.30 -16.93
CA SER A 89 -26.38 16.27 -17.08
C SER A 89 -26.96 15.87 -15.73
N THR A 90 -28.25 16.11 -15.51
CA THR A 90 -28.99 15.64 -14.33
C THR A 90 -28.80 14.14 -14.18
N GLN A 91 -28.06 13.71 -13.15
CA GLN A 91 -27.82 12.30 -12.93
C GLN A 91 -29.17 11.64 -12.63
N PRO A 92 -29.41 10.35 -12.94
CA PRO A 92 -30.65 9.66 -12.56
C PRO A 92 -30.92 9.69 -11.05
N ILE A 93 -29.92 10.06 -10.24
CA ILE A 93 -30.08 10.33 -8.82
C ILE A 93 -30.75 11.67 -8.48
N ASP A 94 -30.97 12.57 -9.43
CA ASP A 94 -31.61 13.87 -9.20
C ASP A 94 -33.13 13.78 -9.35
N ASP A 95 -33.61 12.85 -10.18
CA ASP A 95 -35.03 12.54 -10.33
C ASP A 95 -35.51 11.49 -9.30
N ARG A 96 -36.64 11.78 -8.64
CA ARG A 96 -37.19 10.90 -7.60
C ARG A 96 -37.64 9.54 -8.14
N GLN A 97 -38.29 9.51 -9.30
CA GLN A 97 -38.80 8.27 -9.90
C GLN A 97 -37.65 7.39 -10.38
N LEU A 98 -36.63 7.98 -11.00
CA LEU A 98 -35.41 7.28 -11.41
C LEU A 98 -34.65 6.72 -10.21
N ARG A 99 -34.52 7.47 -9.10
CA ARG A 99 -33.97 6.95 -7.84
C ARG A 99 -34.73 5.73 -7.32
N GLU A 100 -36.06 5.79 -7.25
CA GLU A 100 -36.88 4.67 -6.77
C GLU A 100 -36.74 3.43 -7.67
N ARG A 101 -36.66 3.63 -8.99
CA ARG A 101 -36.40 2.55 -9.98
C ARG A 101 -35.00 1.97 -9.83
N LEU A 102 -33.95 2.79 -9.65
CA LEU A 102 -32.57 2.33 -9.41
C LEU A 102 -32.47 1.51 -8.12
N ARG A 103 -33.05 2.03 -7.03
CA ARG A 103 -33.11 1.31 -5.74
C ARG A 103 -33.72 -0.07 -5.90
N SER A 104 -34.83 -0.18 -6.64
CA SER A 104 -35.46 -1.48 -6.93
C SER A 104 -34.54 -2.41 -7.73
N ARG A 105 -33.88 -1.90 -8.78
CA ARG A 105 -32.95 -2.67 -9.62
C ARG A 105 -31.71 -3.15 -8.88
N PHE A 106 -31.07 -2.29 -8.09
CA PHE A 106 -29.86 -2.64 -7.33
C PHE A 106 -30.17 -3.45 -6.07
N GLY A 107 -31.40 -3.37 -5.53
CA GLY A 107 -31.84 -4.26 -4.46
C GLY A 107 -31.90 -5.74 -4.88
N ALA A 108 -32.21 -5.98 -6.16
CA ALA A 108 -32.47 -7.31 -6.73
C ALA A 108 -31.58 -7.63 -7.94
N ILE A 109 -30.27 -7.42 -7.84
CA ILE A 109 -29.31 -7.80 -8.88
C ILE A 109 -29.28 -9.33 -9.01
N PRO A 110 -29.47 -9.89 -10.22
CA PRO A 110 -29.40 -11.35 -10.41
C PRO A 110 -27.98 -11.89 -10.12
N PRO A 111 -27.83 -13.01 -9.38
CA PRO A 111 -26.51 -13.59 -9.05
C PRO A 111 -25.65 -13.94 -10.28
N VAL A 112 -26.28 -14.17 -11.44
CA VAL A 112 -25.57 -14.43 -12.70
C VAL A 112 -24.73 -13.22 -13.16
N VAL A 113 -25.12 -11.99 -12.78
CA VAL A 113 -24.37 -10.77 -13.13
C VAL A 113 -23.03 -10.78 -12.41
N LEU A 114 -23.03 -10.95 -11.08
CA LEU A 114 -21.81 -11.06 -10.29
C LEU A 114 -20.90 -12.18 -10.81
N LYS A 115 -21.43 -13.39 -11.02
CA LYS A 115 -20.64 -14.51 -11.55
C LYS A 115 -20.02 -14.22 -12.91
N ARG A 116 -20.75 -13.51 -13.79
CA ARG A 116 -20.29 -13.15 -15.13
C ARG A 116 -19.17 -12.11 -15.07
N VAL A 117 -19.34 -11.05 -14.28
CA VAL A 117 -18.33 -10.01 -14.10
C VAL A 117 -17.08 -10.58 -13.43
N ALA A 118 -17.23 -11.37 -12.36
CA ALA A 118 -16.11 -12.03 -11.67
C ALA A 118 -15.30 -12.94 -12.62
N LYS A 119 -15.98 -13.69 -13.49
CA LYS A 119 -15.33 -14.53 -14.50
C LYS A 119 -14.55 -13.70 -15.54
N ALA A 120 -15.11 -12.56 -15.97
CA ALA A 120 -14.49 -11.71 -16.98
C ALA A 120 -13.35 -10.85 -16.44
N ASP A 121 -13.39 -10.47 -15.17
CA ASP A 121 -12.29 -9.79 -14.48
C ASP A 121 -11.04 -10.67 -14.43
N GLY A 122 -11.21 -11.95 -14.11
CA GLY A 122 -10.11 -12.94 -14.10
C GLY A 122 -9.10 -12.77 -12.96
N GLY A 123 -9.17 -11.67 -12.18
CA GLY A 123 -8.34 -11.47 -11.01
C GLY A 123 -6.89 -11.07 -11.27
N ALA A 124 -6.56 -10.69 -12.50
CA ALA A 124 -5.25 -10.16 -12.84
C ALA A 124 -5.01 -8.82 -12.13
N THR A 125 -3.76 -8.54 -11.79
CA THR A 125 -3.34 -7.24 -11.28
C THR A 125 -3.58 -6.18 -12.36
N LEU A 126 -4.18 -5.05 -11.97
CA LEU A 126 -4.50 -3.97 -12.92
C LEU A 126 -3.31 -3.05 -13.17
N SER A 127 -2.59 -2.71 -12.10
CA SER A 127 -1.46 -1.78 -12.14
C SER A 127 -0.14 -2.52 -12.31
N SER A 128 0.69 -2.04 -13.24
CA SER A 128 2.07 -2.52 -13.39
C SER A 128 2.88 -2.32 -12.12
N THR A 129 2.62 -1.24 -11.37
CA THR A 129 3.28 -0.95 -10.09
C THR A 129 2.93 -1.99 -9.03
N VAL A 130 1.65 -2.35 -8.91
CA VAL A 130 1.22 -3.41 -7.98
C VAL A 130 1.82 -4.76 -8.38
N ALA A 131 1.91 -5.05 -9.68
CA ALA A 131 2.54 -6.27 -10.18
C ALA A 131 4.03 -6.31 -9.86
N LEU A 132 4.73 -5.19 -10.06
CA LEU A 132 6.14 -5.01 -9.70
C LEU A 132 6.37 -5.22 -8.20
N LEU A 133 5.57 -4.59 -7.34
CA LEU A 133 5.63 -4.79 -5.88
C LEU A 133 5.42 -6.25 -5.50
N GLY A 134 4.46 -6.92 -6.16
CA GLY A 134 4.19 -8.34 -5.96
C GLY A 134 5.39 -9.24 -6.27
N GLU A 135 6.03 -9.01 -7.41
CA GLU A 135 7.21 -9.76 -7.83
C GLU A 135 8.42 -9.49 -6.91
N GLN A 136 8.74 -8.22 -6.71
CA GLN A 136 9.95 -7.79 -5.99
C GLN A 136 9.91 -8.16 -4.50
N LEU A 137 8.71 -8.10 -3.89
CA LEU A 137 8.53 -8.36 -2.46
C LEU A 137 7.99 -9.78 -2.19
N ALA A 138 7.79 -10.58 -3.24
CA ALA A 138 7.21 -11.93 -3.18
C ALA A 138 5.87 -11.97 -2.42
N LEU A 139 4.95 -11.07 -2.78
CA LEU A 139 3.65 -10.94 -2.13
C LEU A 139 2.67 -12.00 -2.66
N ASP A 140 1.81 -12.49 -1.76
CA ASP A 140 0.80 -13.48 -2.14
C ASP A 140 -0.42 -12.83 -2.83
N ALA A 141 -1.24 -13.67 -3.47
CA ALA A 141 -2.38 -13.19 -4.25
C ALA A 141 -3.40 -12.37 -3.41
N PRO A 142 -3.75 -12.74 -2.16
CA PRO A 142 -4.58 -11.90 -1.30
C PRO A 142 -3.96 -10.54 -0.97
N THR A 143 -2.66 -10.46 -0.71
CA THR A 143 -1.97 -9.18 -0.54
C THR A 143 -2.06 -8.33 -1.81
N LEU A 144 -1.88 -8.92 -2.98
CA LEU A 144 -2.00 -8.21 -4.26
C LEU A 144 -3.43 -7.70 -4.51
N ARG A 145 -4.46 -8.45 -4.09
CA ARG A 145 -5.86 -8.00 -4.16
C ARG A 145 -6.11 -6.76 -3.32
N VAL A 146 -5.50 -6.69 -2.12
CA VAL A 146 -5.60 -5.50 -1.26
C VAL A 146 -4.85 -4.33 -1.89
N LEU A 147 -3.66 -4.53 -2.44
CA LEU A 147 -2.90 -3.47 -3.11
C LEU A 147 -3.62 -2.92 -4.36
N ASP A 148 -4.16 -3.80 -5.21
CA ASP A 148 -5.03 -3.40 -6.33
C ASP A 148 -6.20 -2.56 -5.84
N PHE A 149 -6.86 -2.97 -4.74
CA PHE A 149 -7.95 -2.21 -4.14
C PHE A 149 -7.50 -0.83 -3.66
N LEU A 150 -6.35 -0.72 -2.98
CA LEU A 150 -5.83 0.55 -2.50
C LEU A 150 -5.46 1.49 -3.65
N ASP A 151 -4.96 0.95 -4.76
CA ASP A 151 -4.71 1.73 -5.97
C ASP A 151 -6.03 2.23 -6.60
N GLN A 152 -7.04 1.36 -6.72
CA GLN A 152 -8.36 1.77 -7.20
C GLN A 152 -9.08 2.73 -6.25
N HIS A 153 -8.83 2.63 -4.94
CA HIS A 153 -9.30 3.58 -3.94
C HIS A 153 -8.74 4.98 -4.25
N ILE A 154 -7.46 5.09 -4.61
CA ILE A 154 -6.84 6.38 -4.95
C ILE A 154 -7.48 6.97 -6.22
N LEU A 155 -7.74 6.14 -7.23
CA LEU A 155 -8.12 6.59 -8.57
C LEU A 155 -9.63 6.77 -8.79
N SER A 156 -10.49 6.20 -7.94
CA SER A 156 -11.94 6.19 -8.15
C SER A 156 -12.72 6.89 -7.04
N ASP A 157 -13.18 8.11 -7.30
CA ASP A 157 -14.05 8.84 -6.38
C ASP A 157 -15.38 8.13 -6.13
N ALA A 158 -15.97 7.50 -7.16
CA ALA A 158 -17.18 6.71 -7.02
C ALA A 158 -17.01 5.55 -6.03
N LEU A 159 -15.86 4.86 -6.08
CA LEU A 159 -15.54 3.81 -5.11
C LEU A 159 -15.43 4.41 -3.71
N ARG A 160 -14.69 5.51 -3.55
CA ARG A 160 -14.52 6.18 -2.25
C ARG A 160 -15.86 6.60 -1.64
N ILE A 161 -16.74 7.21 -2.42
CA ILE A 161 -18.10 7.58 -1.99
C ILE A 161 -18.88 6.35 -1.55
N LEU A 162 -18.87 5.26 -2.33
CA LEU A 162 -19.53 4.00 -1.94
C LEU A 162 -19.06 3.48 -0.57
N LEU A 163 -17.75 3.53 -0.34
CA LEU A 163 -17.12 3.04 0.89
C LEU A 163 -17.43 3.95 2.09
N ARG A 164 -17.35 5.27 1.90
CA ARG A 164 -17.67 6.29 2.92
C ARG A 164 -19.10 6.18 3.39
N GLU A 165 -20.00 5.94 2.45
CA GLU A 165 -21.43 5.82 2.74
C GLU A 165 -21.81 4.48 3.38
N CYS A 166 -20.87 3.56 3.58
CA CYS A 166 -21.09 2.40 4.43
C CYS A 166 -21.22 2.81 5.90
N ALA A 167 -22.15 2.20 6.63
CA ALA A 167 -22.37 2.53 8.04
C ALA A 167 -21.09 2.33 8.86
N ARG A 168 -20.66 3.37 9.59
CA ARG A 168 -19.47 3.31 10.45
C ARG A 168 -19.57 2.16 11.46
N GLY A 169 -18.44 1.54 11.75
CA GLY A 169 -18.36 0.44 12.67
C GLY A 169 -16.93 0.10 13.06
N PRO A 170 -16.76 -0.72 14.11
CA PRO A 170 -15.45 -1.21 14.51
C PRO A 170 -14.87 -2.20 13.49
N ALA A 171 -13.58 -2.49 13.58
CA ALA A 171 -12.88 -3.44 12.70
C ALA A 171 -13.60 -4.81 12.54
N ARG A 172 -14.25 -5.32 13.60
CA ARG A 172 -15.03 -6.58 13.54
C ARG A 172 -16.23 -6.53 12.58
N VAL A 173 -16.74 -5.35 12.26
CA VAL A 173 -17.83 -5.10 11.31
C VAL A 173 -17.29 -4.80 9.92
N ASN A 174 -16.23 -3.98 9.82
CA ASN A 174 -15.68 -3.58 8.53
C ASN A 174 -14.85 -4.69 7.86
N LEU A 175 -14.18 -5.56 8.63
CA LEU A 175 -13.39 -6.65 8.06
C LEU A 175 -14.22 -7.62 7.19
N PRO A 176 -15.39 -8.13 7.63
CA PRO A 176 -16.26 -8.92 6.76
C PRO A 176 -16.75 -8.17 5.51
N ARG A 177 -16.98 -6.85 5.59
CA ARG A 177 -17.41 -6.04 4.44
C ARG A 177 -16.30 -5.83 3.42
N LEU A 178 -15.09 -5.55 3.88
CA LEU A 178 -13.92 -5.46 3.01
C LEU A 178 -13.60 -6.83 2.40
N ALA A 179 -13.73 -7.92 3.18
CA ALA A 179 -13.57 -9.27 2.66
C ALA A 179 -14.60 -9.60 1.57
N ALA A 180 -15.87 -9.24 1.79
CA ALA A 180 -16.91 -9.33 0.79
C ALA A 180 -16.53 -8.54 -0.47
N LEU A 181 -16.20 -7.25 -0.33
CA LEU A 181 -15.81 -6.37 -1.43
C LEU A 181 -14.64 -6.93 -2.26
N LEU A 182 -13.65 -7.55 -1.62
CA LEU A 182 -12.47 -8.13 -2.29
C LEU A 182 -12.72 -9.55 -2.84
N GLY A 183 -13.87 -10.16 -2.54
CA GLY A 183 -14.15 -11.56 -2.86
C GLY A 183 -13.25 -12.55 -2.11
N LEU A 184 -12.83 -12.20 -0.90
CA LEU A 184 -11.97 -13.02 -0.05
C LEU A 184 -12.77 -13.62 1.12
N ALA A 185 -12.31 -14.76 1.63
CA ALA A 185 -12.80 -15.25 2.92
C ALA A 185 -12.36 -14.29 4.05
N PRO A 186 -13.22 -13.97 5.04
CA PRO A 186 -12.87 -13.08 6.15
C PRO A 186 -11.62 -13.53 6.92
N GLU A 187 -11.42 -14.83 7.08
CA GLU A 187 -10.25 -15.43 7.73
C GLU A 187 -8.98 -15.09 6.95
N ARG A 188 -9.05 -15.19 5.62
CA ARG A 188 -7.91 -14.91 4.76
C ARG A 188 -7.56 -13.43 4.76
N LEU A 189 -8.56 -12.54 4.71
CA LEU A 189 -8.31 -11.10 4.83
C LEU A 189 -7.71 -10.75 6.20
N ARG A 190 -8.17 -11.39 7.28
CA ARG A 190 -7.61 -11.18 8.62
C ARG A 190 -6.13 -11.57 8.70
N GLU A 191 -5.73 -12.65 8.03
CA GLU A 191 -4.32 -13.01 7.90
C GLU A 191 -3.55 -11.97 7.09
N THR A 192 -4.08 -11.52 5.95
CA THR A 192 -3.46 -10.53 5.06
C THR A 192 -3.27 -9.16 5.71
N LEU A 193 -4.21 -8.73 6.56
CA LEU A 193 -4.14 -7.48 7.33
C LEU A 193 -3.53 -7.68 8.73
N GLY A 194 -3.03 -8.87 9.01
CA GLY A 194 -2.45 -9.22 10.31
C GLY A 194 -1.16 -8.47 10.60
N ARG A 195 -0.83 -8.30 11.89
CA ARG A 195 0.35 -7.53 12.34
C ARG A 195 1.71 -8.05 11.83
N GLY A 196 1.80 -9.33 11.49
CA GLY A 196 2.99 -9.95 10.92
C GLY A 196 2.94 -10.10 9.40
N ALA A 197 1.88 -9.60 8.76
CA ALA A 197 1.68 -9.74 7.32
C ALA A 197 2.43 -8.63 6.56
N PRO A 198 2.81 -8.88 5.30
CA PRO A 198 3.62 -7.95 4.51
C PRO A 198 3.11 -6.50 4.49
N LEU A 199 1.81 -6.29 4.33
CA LEU A 199 1.22 -4.95 4.26
C LEU A 199 1.49 -4.09 5.51
N ARG A 200 1.46 -4.71 6.69
CA ARG A 200 1.77 -4.03 7.95
C ARG A 200 3.26 -3.98 8.22
N THR A 201 3.97 -5.09 8.01
CA THR A 201 5.41 -5.15 8.30
C THR A 201 6.24 -4.27 7.38
N LEU A 202 5.77 -4.01 6.17
CA LEU A 202 6.43 -3.13 5.19
C LEU A 202 5.84 -1.70 5.18
N GLY A 203 4.86 -1.40 6.06
CA GLY A 203 4.24 -0.09 6.15
C GLY A 203 3.55 0.38 4.86
N LEU A 204 2.92 -0.55 4.12
CA LEU A 204 2.26 -0.25 2.85
C LEU A 204 0.82 0.27 3.02
N ALA A 205 0.22 0.07 4.20
CA ALA A 205 -1.14 0.48 4.47
C ALA A 205 -1.30 1.05 5.88
N ARG A 206 -2.22 2.00 6.03
CA ARG A 206 -2.74 2.53 7.29
C ARG A 206 -4.07 1.87 7.63
N TYR A 207 -4.36 1.78 8.92
CA TYR A 207 -5.51 1.03 9.44
C TYR A 207 -6.19 1.83 10.54
N GLU A 208 -7.52 1.92 10.48
CA GLU A 208 -8.33 2.50 11.54
C GLU A 208 -9.10 1.40 12.29
N ASP A 209 -8.69 1.14 13.54
CA ASP A 209 -9.21 0.03 14.34
C ASP A 209 -10.47 0.41 15.15
N ASP A 210 -10.79 1.71 15.27
CA ASP A 210 -11.96 2.22 15.99
C ASP A 210 -13.19 2.37 15.07
N GLN A 211 -14.01 3.41 15.26
CA GLN A 211 -15.24 3.66 14.49
C GLN A 211 -14.92 4.34 13.15
N SER A 212 -14.73 3.53 12.11
CA SER A 212 -14.52 3.97 10.73
C SER A 212 -15.66 3.52 9.82
N ASP A 213 -15.89 4.24 8.74
CA ASP A 213 -16.56 3.67 7.56
C ASP A 213 -15.57 2.78 6.78
N LEU A 214 -15.99 2.26 5.63
CA LEU A 214 -15.16 1.33 4.87
C LEU A 214 -14.05 2.05 4.06
N GLU A 215 -14.15 3.36 3.85
CA GLU A 215 -13.09 4.15 3.19
C GLU A 215 -11.92 4.31 4.16
N ASP A 216 -12.19 4.70 5.40
CA ASP A 216 -11.16 4.95 6.40
C ASP A 216 -10.57 3.66 7.01
N PHE A 217 -11.25 2.52 6.86
CA PHE A 217 -10.85 1.27 7.52
C PHE A 217 -9.44 0.79 7.12
N VAL A 218 -9.11 0.84 5.82
CA VAL A 218 -7.77 0.53 5.29
C VAL A 218 -7.43 1.50 4.17
N GLN A 219 -6.34 2.23 4.34
CA GLN A 219 -5.87 3.26 3.41
C GLN A 219 -4.44 2.99 2.96
N PRO A 220 -4.01 3.48 1.78
CA PRO A 220 -2.60 3.45 1.41
C PRO A 220 -1.77 4.29 2.39
N SER A 221 -0.56 3.86 2.72
CA SER A 221 0.40 4.75 3.38
C SER A 221 0.89 5.83 2.42
N ASP A 222 1.49 6.91 2.95
CA ASP A 222 2.02 7.98 2.10
C ASP A 222 3.17 7.48 1.22
N LEU A 223 3.96 6.53 1.72
CA LEU A 223 4.98 5.83 0.92
C LEU A 223 4.35 5.04 -0.23
N LEU A 224 3.32 4.22 0.04
CA LEU A 224 2.66 3.46 -1.02
C LEU A 224 2.02 4.39 -2.05
N ARG A 225 1.38 5.48 -1.61
CA ARG A 225 0.81 6.49 -2.50
C ARG A 225 1.88 7.09 -3.40
N GLY A 226 3.01 7.52 -2.84
CA GLY A 226 4.14 8.03 -3.62
C GLY A 226 4.67 7.03 -4.65
N VAL A 227 4.77 5.75 -4.29
CA VAL A 227 5.16 4.67 -5.22
C VAL A 227 4.14 4.46 -6.33
N LEU A 228 2.85 4.46 -6.01
CA LEU A 228 1.77 4.31 -7.00
C LEU A 228 1.73 5.50 -7.97
N ASP A 229 1.84 6.72 -7.45
CA ASP A 229 1.81 7.96 -8.24
C ASP A 229 3.02 8.08 -9.17
N ALA A 230 4.21 7.67 -8.72
CA ALA A 230 5.42 7.69 -9.55
C ALA A 230 5.48 6.58 -10.60
N ALA A 231 4.73 5.48 -10.39
CA ALA A 231 4.64 4.33 -11.27
C ALA A 231 6.02 3.82 -11.79
N PRO A 232 6.92 3.37 -10.89
CA PRO A 232 8.25 2.91 -11.28
C PRO A 232 8.19 1.77 -12.30
N ALA A 233 9.02 1.86 -13.34
CA ALA A 233 9.04 0.89 -14.44
C ALA A 233 9.65 -0.46 -14.03
N ASP A 234 10.57 -0.45 -13.06
CA ASP A 234 11.31 -1.63 -12.62
C ASP A 234 11.78 -1.52 -11.15
N GLY A 235 12.41 -2.60 -10.67
CA GLY A 235 12.89 -2.71 -9.29
C GLY A 235 14.02 -1.74 -8.96
N GLU A 236 14.82 -1.30 -9.94
CA GLU A 236 15.88 -0.30 -9.74
C GLU A 236 15.29 1.08 -9.52
N THR A 237 14.34 1.48 -10.38
CA THR A 237 13.59 2.73 -10.25
C THR A 237 12.85 2.78 -8.90
N LEU A 238 12.21 1.67 -8.52
CA LEU A 238 11.58 1.55 -7.20
C LEU A 238 12.60 1.73 -6.07
N LEU A 239 13.78 1.12 -6.18
CA LEU A 239 14.83 1.25 -5.17
C LEU A 239 15.32 2.70 -5.04
N GLU A 240 15.52 3.40 -6.16
CA GLU A 240 15.96 4.81 -6.18
C GLU A 240 14.96 5.77 -5.50
N MET A 241 13.67 5.42 -5.48
CA MET A 241 12.67 6.19 -4.74
C MET A 241 12.83 6.05 -3.21
N LEU A 242 13.34 4.91 -2.74
CA LEU A 242 13.39 4.56 -1.32
C LEU A 242 14.72 4.97 -0.66
N ILE A 243 15.81 4.86 -1.41
CA ILE A 243 17.17 5.08 -0.93
C ILE A 243 18.00 5.81 -1.99
N GLU A 244 19.15 6.33 -1.57
CA GLU A 244 20.14 6.95 -2.43
C GLU A 244 21.51 6.28 -2.23
N PRO A 245 22.39 6.23 -3.25
CA PRO A 245 23.78 5.87 -3.03
C PRO A 245 24.40 6.79 -1.97
N ALA A 246 25.09 6.22 -0.98
CA ALA A 246 25.82 7.04 -0.02
C ALA A 246 26.92 7.83 -0.75
N ALA A 247 27.15 9.08 -0.33
CA ALA A 247 28.26 9.87 -0.84
C ALA A 247 29.60 9.14 -0.64
N GLU A 248 30.56 9.39 -1.53
CA GLU A 248 31.90 8.83 -1.39
C GLU A 248 32.53 9.22 -0.05
N ALA A 249 33.22 8.26 0.57
CA ALA A 249 33.95 8.50 1.79
C ALA A 249 35.09 9.50 1.52
N THR A 250 35.00 10.66 2.15
CA THR A 250 36.09 11.64 2.21
C THR A 250 37.18 11.17 3.16
N TRP A 251 36.81 10.47 4.25
CA TRP A 251 37.77 9.92 5.21
C TRP A 251 37.93 8.40 5.03
N ARG A 252 39.10 7.91 5.44
CA ARG A 252 39.42 6.49 5.51
C ARG A 252 39.31 5.99 6.94
N VAL A 253 39.23 4.68 7.11
CA VAL A 253 39.24 4.06 8.45
C VAL A 253 40.50 4.44 9.27
N THR A 254 41.62 4.72 8.59
CA THR A 254 42.88 5.19 9.21
C THR A 254 42.80 6.59 9.81
N ASP A 255 41.82 7.40 9.41
CA ASP A 255 41.59 8.75 9.95
C ASP A 255 40.88 8.70 11.32
N PHE A 256 40.52 7.50 11.78
CA PHE A 256 39.96 7.22 13.10
C PHE A 256 40.90 6.30 13.91
N PRO A 257 42.12 6.77 14.27
CA PRO A 257 43.14 5.91 14.86
C PRO A 257 42.73 5.32 16.22
N HIS A 258 41.86 6.01 16.96
CA HIS A 258 41.29 5.54 18.22
C HIS A 258 40.30 4.38 18.05
N LEU A 259 39.86 4.09 16.83
CA LEU A 259 38.93 3.01 16.48
C LEU A 259 39.54 1.95 15.56
N ASN A 260 40.86 1.93 15.35
CA ASN A 260 41.52 1.06 14.37
C ASN A 260 41.14 -0.43 14.51
N ARG A 261 40.94 -0.91 15.74
CA ARG A 261 40.59 -2.32 15.98
C ARG A 261 39.11 -2.56 15.63
N GLU A 262 38.24 -1.67 16.05
CA GLU A 262 36.80 -1.71 15.86
C GLU A 262 36.45 -1.59 14.37
N THR A 263 37.07 -0.66 13.64
CA THR A 263 36.86 -0.47 12.20
C THR A 263 37.30 -1.67 11.40
N ALA A 264 38.50 -2.22 11.67
CA ALA A 264 38.98 -3.42 11.00
C ALA A 264 38.04 -4.62 11.22
N GLN A 265 37.59 -4.84 12.45
CA GLN A 265 36.64 -5.90 12.77
C GLN A 265 35.29 -5.69 12.09
N LEU A 266 34.75 -4.47 12.11
CA LEU A 266 33.48 -4.16 11.44
C LEU A 266 33.56 -4.37 9.94
N SER A 267 34.62 -3.91 9.29
CA SER A 267 34.79 -4.07 7.85
C SER A 267 34.82 -5.54 7.43
N GLU A 268 35.55 -6.37 8.18
CA GLU A 268 35.62 -7.81 7.94
C GLU A 268 34.24 -8.47 8.11
N VAL A 269 33.55 -8.20 9.22
CA VAL A 269 32.26 -8.84 9.52
C VAL A 269 31.17 -8.40 8.56
N LEU A 270 31.08 -7.10 8.23
CA LEU A 270 30.08 -6.59 7.29
C LEU A 270 30.34 -7.10 5.87
N GLY A 271 31.61 -7.11 5.43
CA GLY A 271 32.00 -7.67 4.15
C GLY A 271 31.69 -9.16 4.04
N GLU A 272 32.00 -9.94 5.06
CA GLU A 272 31.69 -11.38 5.08
C GLU A 272 30.18 -11.64 5.12
N ALA A 273 29.43 -10.83 5.87
CA ALA A 273 27.98 -10.93 5.94
C ALA A 273 27.31 -10.70 4.58
N ALA A 274 27.74 -9.67 3.84
CA ALA A 274 27.24 -9.39 2.50
C ALA A 274 27.55 -10.54 1.53
N ARG A 275 28.79 -11.06 1.55
CA ARG A 275 29.22 -12.19 0.70
C ARG A 275 28.43 -13.47 0.99
N THR A 276 28.24 -13.79 2.27
CA THR A 276 27.62 -15.05 2.72
C THR A 276 26.10 -14.99 2.88
N ALA A 277 25.49 -13.83 2.64
CA ALA A 277 24.07 -13.59 2.91
C ALA A 277 23.67 -13.75 4.39
N ALA A 278 24.60 -13.45 5.31
CA ALA A 278 24.31 -13.58 6.74
C ALA A 278 23.19 -12.61 7.13
N VAL A 279 22.13 -13.15 7.71
CA VAL A 279 20.95 -12.37 8.13
C VAL A 279 21.20 -11.82 9.52
N GLY A 280 20.80 -10.58 9.73
CA GLY A 280 20.74 -9.92 11.02
C GLY A 280 22.05 -9.29 11.49
N VAL A 281 22.92 -8.94 10.54
CA VAL A 281 24.22 -8.31 10.79
C VAL A 281 24.04 -6.79 10.82
N ASN A 282 24.21 -6.20 12.01
CA ASN A 282 23.96 -4.76 12.22
C ASN A 282 25.08 -4.13 13.04
N ALA A 283 25.44 -2.89 12.71
CA ALA A 283 26.31 -2.03 13.51
C ALA A 283 25.56 -0.78 13.97
N LEU A 284 25.89 -0.24 15.15
CA LEU A 284 25.31 0.99 15.68
C LEU A 284 26.43 1.97 16.04
N PHE A 285 26.37 3.16 15.46
CA PHE A 285 27.27 4.26 15.81
C PHE A 285 26.49 5.30 16.59
N HIS A 286 26.99 5.65 17.77
CA HIS A 286 26.35 6.65 18.60
C HIS A 286 27.33 7.60 19.26
N GLY A 287 26.89 8.83 19.50
CA GLY A 287 27.72 9.88 20.09
C GLY A 287 27.22 11.26 19.70
N ALA A 288 27.84 12.31 20.25
CA ALA A 288 27.40 13.69 20.03
C ALA A 288 27.29 14.05 18.53
N PRO A 289 26.37 14.94 18.14
CA PRO A 289 26.31 15.48 16.77
C PRO A 289 27.67 16.05 16.34
N GLY A 290 28.02 15.89 15.06
CA GLY A 290 29.27 16.42 14.51
C GLY A 290 30.54 15.58 14.77
N THR A 291 30.42 14.40 15.39
CA THR A 291 31.55 13.48 15.67
C THR A 291 31.96 12.58 14.49
N GLY A 292 31.53 12.89 13.26
CA GLY A 292 31.92 12.15 12.05
C GLY A 292 31.34 10.73 11.90
N LYS A 293 30.21 10.40 12.57
CA LYS A 293 29.61 9.06 12.52
C LYS A 293 29.18 8.62 11.11
N THR A 294 28.54 9.51 10.36
CA THR A 294 28.15 9.28 8.96
C THR A 294 29.38 9.05 8.08
N GLU A 295 30.46 9.78 8.35
CA GLU A 295 31.71 9.65 7.62
C GLU A 295 32.43 8.33 7.95
N LEU A 296 32.42 7.91 9.22
CA LEU A 296 32.90 6.61 9.66
C LEU A 296 32.15 5.46 8.98
N ALA A 297 30.82 5.57 8.84
CA ALA A 297 30.01 4.57 8.14
C ALA A 297 30.38 4.43 6.67
N ARG A 298 30.61 5.55 5.98
CA ARG A 298 31.08 5.55 4.59
C ARG A 298 32.48 4.97 4.47
N ALA A 299 33.39 5.33 5.38
CA ALA A 299 34.74 4.81 5.42
C ALA A 299 34.78 3.28 5.60
N ILE A 300 33.98 2.75 6.53
CA ILE A 300 33.85 1.30 6.76
C ILE A 300 33.24 0.61 5.54
N ALA A 301 32.22 1.19 4.90
CA ALA A 301 31.63 0.62 3.69
C ALA A 301 32.67 0.48 2.57
N ALA A 302 33.46 1.54 2.34
CA ALA A 302 34.52 1.54 1.35
C ALA A 302 35.62 0.51 1.67
N ASP A 303 36.05 0.44 2.93
CA ASP A 303 37.06 -0.52 3.41
C ASP A 303 36.56 -1.99 3.33
N SER A 304 35.25 -2.20 3.50
CA SER A 304 34.60 -3.50 3.32
C SER A 304 34.43 -3.91 1.84
N GLY A 305 34.67 -2.99 0.90
CA GLY A 305 34.38 -3.18 -0.52
C GLY A 305 32.88 -3.24 -0.84
N LEU A 306 32.04 -2.63 0.01
CA LEU A 306 30.58 -2.63 -0.15
C LEU A 306 30.08 -1.30 -0.72
N ARG A 307 29.07 -1.38 -1.57
CA ARG A 307 28.28 -0.24 -2.03
C ARG A 307 27.27 0.14 -0.96
N ALA A 308 27.50 1.28 -0.32
CA ALA A 308 26.59 1.82 0.67
C ALA A 308 25.42 2.57 0.02
N TYR A 309 24.24 2.36 0.59
CA TYR A 309 23.03 3.11 0.30
C TYR A 309 22.49 3.72 1.58
N GLN A 310 21.99 4.96 1.49
CA GLN A 310 21.42 5.70 2.61
C GLN A 310 19.91 5.86 2.43
N VAL A 311 19.17 5.69 3.51
CA VAL A 311 17.73 6.02 3.52
C VAL A 311 17.59 7.54 3.51
N ARG A 312 16.82 8.05 2.54
CA ARG A 312 16.58 9.49 2.35
C ARG A 312 16.08 10.14 3.66
N SER A 313 16.58 11.33 4.00
CA SER A 313 16.11 12.09 5.18
C SER A 313 14.80 12.82 4.88
N ALA A 314 14.05 13.16 5.93
CA ALA A 314 12.79 13.91 5.84
C ALA A 314 13.01 15.36 5.36
N ASP A 315 14.21 15.91 5.62
CA ASP A 315 14.57 17.30 5.29
C ASP A 315 15.14 17.47 3.87
N ALA A 316 15.20 16.41 3.07
CA ALA A 316 15.55 16.53 1.66
C ALA A 316 14.40 17.25 0.92
N ASP A 317 14.69 18.43 0.35
CA ASP A 317 13.74 19.36 -0.27
C ASP A 317 12.56 18.69 -1.01
N ALA A 318 11.35 19.20 -0.76
CA ALA A 318 10.10 18.93 -1.48
C ALA A 318 9.90 17.47 -1.96
N GLY A 319 10.10 16.49 -1.06
CA GLY A 319 9.95 15.07 -1.41
C GLY A 319 10.50 14.08 -0.38
N GLY A 320 11.09 14.56 0.72
CA GLY A 320 11.53 13.72 1.83
C GLY A 320 10.41 12.84 2.40
N LEU A 321 10.74 11.61 2.74
CA LEU A 321 9.82 10.68 3.41
C LEU A 321 9.61 11.14 4.85
N ASP A 322 8.37 11.09 5.31
CA ASP A 322 8.08 11.25 6.73
C ASP A 322 8.73 10.10 7.54
N ARG A 323 8.73 10.21 8.87
CA ARG A 323 9.43 9.23 9.73
C ARG A 323 8.92 7.80 9.54
N GLU A 324 7.61 7.61 9.32
CA GLU A 324 7.03 6.29 9.02
C GLU A 324 7.48 5.78 7.65
N GLY A 325 7.46 6.67 6.66
CA GLY A 325 7.94 6.44 5.31
C GLY A 325 9.41 6.04 5.27
N ARG A 326 10.30 6.68 6.04
CA ARG A 326 11.73 6.34 6.09
C ARG A 326 11.97 4.90 6.55
N LEU A 327 11.27 4.49 7.60
CA LEU A 327 11.38 3.12 8.13
C LEU A 327 10.77 2.10 7.16
N SER A 328 9.64 2.42 6.56
CA SER A 328 9.00 1.58 5.55
C SER A 328 9.88 1.45 4.29
N ALA A 329 10.52 2.53 3.87
CA ALA A 329 11.48 2.56 2.77
C ALA A 329 12.73 1.73 3.07
N TYR A 330 13.26 1.82 4.29
CA TYR A 330 14.32 0.93 4.75
C TYR A 330 13.93 -0.55 4.66
N LEU A 331 12.74 -0.90 5.14
CA LEU A 331 12.25 -2.29 5.13
C LEU A 331 12.00 -2.82 3.72
N LEU A 332 11.51 -1.97 2.81
CA LEU A 332 11.39 -2.30 1.39
C LEU A 332 12.77 -2.43 0.74
N ALA A 333 13.70 -1.52 1.00
CA ALA A 333 15.07 -1.59 0.49
C ALA A 333 15.79 -2.88 0.95
N GLN A 334 15.61 -3.28 2.21
CA GLN A 334 16.11 -4.56 2.73
C GLN A 334 15.60 -5.78 1.92
N ARG A 335 14.37 -5.72 1.41
CA ARG A 335 13.79 -6.78 0.56
C ARG A 335 14.34 -6.73 -0.86
N LEU A 336 14.38 -5.54 -1.46
CA LEU A 336 14.84 -5.32 -2.84
C LEU A 336 16.33 -5.66 -3.00
N LEU A 337 17.15 -5.30 -2.02
CA LEU A 337 18.58 -5.53 -2.03
C LEU A 337 18.99 -6.92 -1.55
N ALA A 338 18.06 -7.76 -1.06
CA ALA A 338 18.36 -9.05 -0.44
C ALA A 338 19.16 -10.04 -1.31
N ARG A 339 19.13 -9.86 -2.64
CA ARG A 339 19.89 -10.69 -3.60
C ARG A 339 21.27 -10.11 -3.95
N ARG A 340 21.54 -8.85 -3.60
CA ARG A 340 22.85 -8.21 -3.79
C ARG A 340 23.82 -8.67 -2.70
N ARG A 341 25.06 -8.93 -3.09
CA ARG A 341 26.13 -9.47 -2.22
C ARG A 341 27.20 -8.44 -1.90
N ASP A 342 26.99 -7.21 -2.36
CA ASP A 342 27.88 -6.07 -2.30
C ASP A 342 27.18 -4.85 -1.70
N ALA A 343 25.97 -4.99 -1.14
CA ALA A 343 25.19 -3.88 -0.61
C ALA A 343 25.34 -3.72 0.90
N LEU A 344 25.32 -2.47 1.36
CA LEU A 344 25.22 -2.08 2.77
C LEU A 344 24.18 -0.98 2.90
N LEU A 345 23.29 -1.07 3.90
CA LEU A 345 22.30 -0.02 4.18
C LEU A 345 22.73 0.84 5.37
N ILE A 346 22.61 2.16 5.21
CA ILE A 346 22.86 3.15 6.27
C ILE A 346 21.53 3.81 6.63
N PHE A 347 21.15 3.73 7.90
CA PHE A 347 20.03 4.46 8.46
C PHE A 347 20.57 5.53 9.43
N ASP A 348 20.57 6.78 8.98
CA ASP A 348 21.03 7.91 9.80
C ASP A 348 19.88 8.49 10.63
N GLU A 349 20.22 9.11 11.77
CA GLU A 349 19.26 9.73 12.71
C GLU A 349 18.15 8.77 13.14
N VAL A 350 18.52 7.53 13.49
CA VAL A 350 17.55 6.51 13.87
C VAL A 350 16.74 6.91 15.12
N GLU A 351 17.28 7.77 15.98
CA GLU A 351 16.56 8.33 17.13
C GLU A 351 15.24 9.03 16.76
N ASP A 352 15.11 9.59 15.55
CA ASP A 352 13.85 10.22 15.13
C ASP A 352 12.68 9.23 15.02
N VAL A 353 13.01 7.97 14.75
CA VAL A 353 12.06 6.85 14.73
C VAL A 353 11.72 6.39 16.15
N PHE A 354 12.66 6.53 17.10
CA PHE A 354 12.53 6.08 18.49
C PHE A 354 11.89 7.13 19.43
N ASP A 355 12.16 8.42 19.25
CA ASP A 355 11.72 9.49 20.18
C ASP A 355 10.18 9.68 20.25
N ARG A 356 9.41 9.07 19.34
CA ARG A 356 7.94 8.99 19.42
C ARG A 356 7.44 7.57 19.65
N ASP A 357 8.00 6.97 20.70
CA ASP A 357 7.79 5.62 21.24
C ASP A 357 6.34 5.23 21.57
N ASP A 358 5.31 5.85 21.00
CA ASP A 358 3.91 5.43 21.19
C ASP A 358 3.11 5.34 19.89
N SER A 359 3.33 6.21 18.89
CA SER A 359 2.43 6.31 17.74
C SER A 359 2.89 5.55 16.50
N LEU A 360 4.16 5.63 16.08
CA LEU A 360 4.65 4.97 14.86
C LEU A 360 4.59 3.44 14.95
N LEU A 361 5.06 2.91 16.08
CA LEU A 361 5.00 1.49 16.39
C LEU A 361 3.57 1.00 16.63
N ALA A 362 2.66 1.88 17.09
CA ALA A 362 1.23 1.58 17.20
C ALA A 362 0.51 1.64 15.85
N LEU A 363 0.88 2.53 14.93
CA LEU A 363 0.31 2.64 13.58
C LEU A 363 0.62 1.39 12.74
N LEU A 364 1.90 0.99 12.69
CA LEU A 364 2.33 -0.22 11.98
C LEU A 364 1.74 -1.51 12.60
N ARG A 365 1.30 -1.48 13.86
CA ARG A 365 0.94 -2.69 14.63
C ARG A 365 -0.48 -2.69 15.23
N GLY A 366 -1.29 -1.66 15.04
CA GLY A 366 -2.68 -1.55 15.49
C GLY A 366 -2.90 -1.63 17.02
N GLY A 367 -2.33 -0.71 17.81
CA GLY A 367 -2.74 -0.53 19.23
C GLY A 367 -1.66 -0.10 20.24
N ALA A 368 -2.10 0.16 21.48
CA ALA A 368 -1.30 0.76 22.56
C ALA A 368 -0.09 -0.07 23.02
N VAL A 369 0.94 0.67 23.42
CA VAL A 369 2.31 0.24 23.68
C VAL A 369 2.51 -0.18 25.14
N THR A 370 2.87 -1.44 25.36
CA THR A 370 3.64 -1.89 26.53
C THR A 370 4.42 -3.18 26.17
N GLY A 371 5.71 -3.24 26.51
CA GLY A 371 6.59 -4.43 26.43
C GLY A 371 6.90 -5.02 25.03
N ARG A 372 6.08 -4.74 24.01
CA ARG A 372 6.10 -5.40 22.68
C ARG A 372 6.86 -4.66 21.59
N GLN A 373 7.20 -3.38 21.79
CA GLN A 373 8.07 -2.61 20.88
C GLN A 373 9.46 -3.21 20.80
N LYS A 374 9.99 -3.63 21.95
CA LYS A 374 11.25 -4.34 22.12
C LYS A 374 11.36 -5.56 21.20
N GLY A 375 10.30 -6.35 21.12
CA GLY A 375 10.24 -7.54 20.26
C GLY A 375 10.15 -7.23 18.76
N TRP A 376 9.75 -6.02 18.36
CA TRP A 376 9.71 -5.64 16.95
C TRP A 376 11.06 -5.28 16.39
N MET A 377 11.75 -4.39 17.11
CA MET A 377 13.00 -3.84 16.61
C MET A 377 14.04 -4.95 16.61
N ASN A 378 14.02 -5.80 17.64
CA ASN A 378 14.79 -7.04 17.64
C ASN A 378 14.48 -7.92 16.42
N ARG A 379 13.20 -8.04 16.04
CA ARG A 379 12.83 -8.80 14.83
C ARG A 379 13.36 -8.15 13.56
N ILE A 380 13.26 -6.83 13.40
CA ILE A 380 13.82 -6.12 12.24
C ILE A 380 15.33 -6.39 12.16
N LEU A 381 16.03 -6.17 13.26
CA LEU A 381 17.47 -6.39 13.32
C LEU A 381 17.84 -7.84 13.04
N GLU A 382 17.07 -8.83 13.53
CA GLU A 382 17.30 -10.26 13.29
C GLU A 382 16.95 -10.72 11.86
N GLU A 383 16.04 -10.03 11.17
CA GLU A 383 15.53 -10.41 9.84
C GLU A 383 16.18 -9.62 8.69
N ASN A 384 17.04 -8.63 9.00
CA ASN A 384 17.77 -7.83 8.03
C ASN A 384 18.63 -8.70 7.11
N ARG A 385 18.29 -8.71 5.81
CA ARG A 385 18.97 -9.56 4.81
C ARG A 385 20.22 -8.93 4.23
N VAL A 386 20.30 -7.60 4.29
CA VAL A 386 21.47 -6.81 3.91
C VAL A 386 22.07 -6.27 5.20
N PRO A 387 23.41 -6.33 5.36
CA PRO A 387 24.06 -5.74 6.51
C PRO A 387 23.73 -4.24 6.60
N ALA A 388 23.58 -3.75 7.83
CA ALA A 388 23.16 -2.38 8.06
C ALA A 388 24.00 -1.66 9.12
N ILE A 389 24.26 -0.39 8.87
CA ILE A 389 24.81 0.56 9.85
C ILE A 389 23.69 1.51 10.26
N TRP A 390 23.47 1.59 11.56
CA TRP A 390 22.51 2.49 12.19
C TRP A 390 23.29 3.60 12.88
N ILE A 391 22.87 4.84 12.71
CA ILE A 391 23.55 5.99 13.29
C ILE A 391 22.57 6.75 14.17
N ALA A 392 23.01 7.06 15.39
CA ALA A 392 22.21 7.77 16.37
C ALA A 392 23.01 8.92 17.02
N ASN A 393 22.43 10.12 17.15
CA ASN A 393 23.06 11.16 17.98
C ASN A 393 22.74 10.99 19.46
N ARG A 394 21.60 10.37 19.77
CA ARG A 394 21.13 10.14 21.12
C ARG A 394 20.74 8.69 21.29
N THR A 395 21.11 8.11 22.41
CA THR A 395 20.68 6.75 22.83
C THR A 395 19.75 6.79 24.05
N ASP A 396 19.42 8.00 24.52
CA ASP A 396 18.53 8.26 25.66
C ASP A 396 17.09 7.86 25.30
N GLY A 397 16.78 6.57 25.39
CA GLY A 397 15.51 5.99 24.95
C GLY A 397 15.66 4.59 24.34
N MET A 398 16.87 4.22 23.92
CA MET A 398 17.14 2.89 23.38
C MET A 398 17.28 1.84 24.49
N ASP A 399 16.57 0.72 24.34
CA ASP A 399 16.65 -0.39 25.29
C ASP A 399 18.06 -1.02 25.31
N PRO A 400 18.66 -1.29 26.48
CA PRO A 400 19.90 -2.07 26.58
C PRO A 400 19.87 -3.43 25.85
N ALA A 401 18.71 -4.07 25.70
CA ALA A 401 18.53 -5.28 24.90
C ALA A 401 18.67 -5.03 23.39
N PHE A 402 18.27 -3.86 22.90
CA PHE A 402 18.47 -3.42 21.51
C PHE A 402 19.97 -3.22 21.22
N LEU A 403 20.69 -2.57 22.14
CA LEU A 403 22.13 -2.35 22.02
C LEU A 403 22.95 -3.66 21.90
N ARG A 404 22.48 -4.75 22.53
CA ARG A 404 23.15 -6.08 22.47
C ARG A 404 23.07 -6.79 21.11
N ARG A 405 22.27 -6.29 20.16
CA ARG A 405 22.12 -6.88 18.81
C ARG A 405 22.99 -6.23 17.76
N PHE A 406 23.74 -5.21 18.14
CA PHE A 406 24.77 -4.63 17.30
C PHE A 406 26.10 -5.30 17.56
N LEU A 407 26.86 -5.53 16.48
CA LEU A 407 28.17 -6.16 16.53
C LEU A 407 29.13 -5.39 17.45
N LEU A 408 29.07 -4.06 17.40
CA LEU A 408 29.85 -3.14 18.25
C LEU A 408 29.09 -1.81 18.36
N PRO A 409 28.63 -1.38 19.55
CA PRO A 409 28.22 0.00 19.78
C PRO A 409 29.49 0.86 19.84
N VAL A 410 29.78 1.59 18.77
CA VAL A 410 30.96 2.46 18.70
C VAL A 410 30.58 3.83 19.26
N GLN A 411 31.27 4.23 20.34
CA GLN A 411 31.13 5.55 20.95
C GLN A 411 32.27 6.46 20.47
N ASN A 412 31.94 7.50 19.69
CA ASN A 412 32.87 8.60 19.44
C ASN A 412 32.82 9.56 20.64
N SER A 413 33.88 9.56 21.44
CA SER A 413 34.09 10.44 22.60
C SER A 413 34.79 11.74 22.21
#